data_AF-A0A521UNM9-F1
#
_entry.id   AF-A0A521UNM9-F1
#
_cell.length_a   1.000
_cell.length_b   1.000
_cell.length_c   1.000
_cell.angle_alpha   90.00
_cell.angle_beta   90.00
_cell.angle_gamma   90.00
#
_symmetry.space_group_name_H-M   'P 1'
#
loop_
_entity.id
_entity.type
_entity.pdbx_description
1 polymer ?
#
loop_
_entity_poly.entity_id
_entity_poly.type
_entity_poly.pdbx_seq_one_letter_code
_entity_poly.pdbx_strand_id
1 'polypeptide(L)'
;MQRRQPAGESLPLSARLCYTVLQIKVKGQTDMPSRHLSLRLEPSTIERLDDQSRRLGQSRSQLAKTLLEEGLRMEAHPGIVFRSGPAGRRPGLAGGPDVWEVVRVFTGIDARGEAAIAQTSQLTGLRQEQVRVALSYYADYREEIDHWIQLIDGEASRAEASWQRQQDILGQ
;
A
#
# COMPACT_ATOMS: atom_id res chain seq x y z
N MET A 1 -11.37 -55.41 16.57
CA MET A 1 -10.94 -54.02 16.35
C MET A 1 -10.66 -53.82 14.87
N GLN A 2 -11.64 -53.35 14.10
CA GLN A 2 -11.50 -53.01 12.68
C GLN A 2 -12.41 -51.79 12.44
N ARG A 3 -11.80 -50.61 12.29
CA ARG A 3 -12.51 -49.39 11.92
C ARG A 3 -12.60 -49.32 10.40
N ARG A 4 -13.84 -49.29 9.91
CA ARG A 4 -14.21 -48.87 8.55
C ARG A 4 -13.82 -47.40 8.35
N GLN A 5 -13.28 -47.07 7.17
CA GLN A 5 -13.29 -45.72 6.60
C GLN A 5 -13.89 -45.84 5.19
N PRO A 6 -14.99 -45.14 4.87
CA PRO A 6 -15.39 -44.93 3.49
C PRO A 6 -14.95 -43.54 2.99
N ALA A 7 -14.49 -43.54 1.75
CA ALA A 7 -14.58 -42.52 0.70
C ALA A 7 -14.77 -41.05 1.15
N GLY A 8 -13.68 -40.29 1.06
CA GLY A 8 -13.71 -38.83 1.04
C GLY A 8 -14.04 -38.32 -0.36
N GLU A 9 -15.28 -37.88 -0.48
CA GLU A 9 -15.90 -37.15 -1.58
C GLU A 9 -15.07 -35.92 -2.00
N SER A 10 -14.83 -35.81 -3.31
CA SER A 10 -14.22 -34.66 -3.96
C SER A 10 -15.13 -33.44 -3.92
N LEU A 11 -14.69 -32.34 -3.30
CA LEU A 11 -15.30 -31.02 -3.43
C LEU A 11 -14.28 -30.00 -3.97
N PRO A 12 -14.69 -29.11 -4.89
CA PRO A 12 -13.76 -28.26 -5.64
C PRO A 12 -13.29 -27.02 -4.85
N LEU A 13 -11.99 -26.74 -4.95
CA LEU A 13 -11.34 -25.51 -4.48
C LEU A 13 -11.71 -24.32 -5.38
N SER A 14 -12.83 -23.64 -5.10
CA SER A 14 -12.95 -22.22 -5.45
C SER A 14 -12.33 -21.42 -4.30
N ALA A 15 -11.01 -21.29 -4.32
CA ALA A 15 -10.28 -20.49 -3.35
C ALA A 15 -10.68 -19.02 -3.51
N ARG A 16 -11.59 -18.58 -2.63
CA ARG A 16 -11.76 -17.17 -2.27
C ARG A 16 -10.37 -16.63 -1.93
N LEU A 17 -9.81 -15.78 -2.79
CA LEU A 17 -8.68 -14.91 -2.45
C LEU A 17 -9.18 -13.92 -1.38
N CYS A 18 -9.27 -14.41 -0.15
CA CYS A 18 -9.47 -13.59 1.03
C CYS A 18 -8.08 -13.07 1.40
N TYR A 19 -7.66 -11.97 0.77
CA TYR A 19 -6.46 -11.26 1.16
C TYR A 19 -6.72 -10.66 2.54
N THR A 20 -6.29 -11.35 3.59
CA THR A 20 -6.29 -10.83 4.95
C THR A 20 -5.30 -9.68 4.99
N VAL A 21 -5.82 -8.45 4.94
CA VAL A 21 -5.04 -7.23 5.17
C VAL A 21 -4.54 -7.26 6.61
N LEU A 22 -3.28 -7.65 6.79
CA LEU A 22 -2.59 -7.45 8.06
C LEU A 22 -2.34 -5.94 8.19
N GLN A 23 -3.05 -5.29 9.10
CA GLN A 23 -2.73 -3.94 9.54
C GLN A 23 -1.37 -3.99 10.24
N ILE A 24 -0.28 -3.85 9.49
CA ILE A 24 1.07 -3.81 10.05
C ILE A 24 1.25 -2.42 10.68
N LYS A 25 1.20 -2.39 12.02
CA LYS A 25 1.61 -1.25 12.84
C LYS A 25 3.11 -1.01 12.53
N VAL A 26 3.41 0.02 11.75
CA VAL A 26 4.77 0.48 11.45
C VAL A 26 5.51 0.67 12.77
N LYS A 27 6.57 -0.12 12.97
CA LYS A 27 7.24 -0.31 14.26
C LYS A 27 8.41 0.66 14.37
N GLY A 28 8.09 1.94 14.58
CA GLY A 28 9.08 3.02 14.75
C GLY A 28 8.54 4.26 15.46
N GLN A 29 7.23 4.38 15.64
CA GLN A 29 6.61 5.51 16.31
C GLN A 29 6.36 5.17 17.78
N THR A 30 7.00 5.88 18.70
CA THR A 30 6.73 5.83 20.16
C THR A 30 5.22 5.80 20.37
N ASP A 31 4.68 4.76 21.02
CA ASP A 31 3.24 4.56 21.25
C ASP A 31 2.73 5.66 22.21
N MET A 32 2.54 6.86 21.67
CA MET A 32 1.91 7.97 22.36
C MET A 32 0.42 7.65 22.50
N PRO A 33 -0.15 7.81 23.70
CA PRO A 33 -1.57 7.54 23.90
C PRO A 33 -2.40 8.38 22.95
N SER A 34 -3.32 7.74 22.23
CA SER A 34 -4.25 8.42 21.33
C SER A 34 -5.09 9.41 22.14
N ARG A 35 -5.10 10.68 21.73
CA ARG A 35 -5.96 11.70 22.35
C ARG A 35 -7.30 11.75 21.63
N HIS A 36 -8.38 11.90 22.40
CA HIS A 36 -9.71 12.10 21.82
C HIS A 36 -9.83 13.51 21.25
N LEU A 37 -10.40 13.59 20.04
CA LEU A 37 -10.76 14.83 19.37
C LEU A 37 -12.28 14.80 19.14
N SER A 38 -12.99 15.80 19.66
CA SER A 38 -14.43 15.97 19.45
C SER A 38 -14.67 16.98 18.33
N LEU A 39 -15.28 16.55 17.23
CA LEU A 39 -15.64 17.39 16.08
C LEU A 39 -17.15 17.36 15.87
N ARG A 40 -17.73 18.52 15.55
CA ARG A 40 -19.09 18.60 15.00
C ARG A 40 -18.98 18.51 13.49
N LEU A 41 -19.69 17.55 12.90
CA LEU A 41 -19.72 17.31 11.46
C LEU A 41 -21.16 17.45 10.99
N GLU A 42 -21.32 17.99 9.78
CA GLU A 42 -22.62 18.03 9.11
C GLU A 42 -23.18 16.62 8.92
N PRO A 43 -24.51 16.41 9.03
CA PRO A 43 -25.14 15.10 8.85
C PRO A 43 -24.74 14.42 7.54
N SER A 44 -24.66 15.20 6.45
CA SER A 44 -24.26 14.70 5.13
C SER A 44 -22.82 14.18 5.08
N THR A 45 -21.91 14.75 5.89
CA THR A 45 -20.54 14.25 6.02
C THR A 45 -20.51 12.92 6.80
N ILE A 46 -21.32 12.80 7.84
CA ILE A 46 -21.47 11.55 8.60
C ILE A 46 -22.02 10.44 7.70
N GLU A 47 -23.05 10.72 6.91
CA GLU A 47 -23.65 9.76 5.97
C GLU A 47 -22.63 9.27 4.94
N ARG A 48 -21.84 10.19 4.35
CA ARG A 48 -20.77 9.83 3.41
C ARG A 48 -19.70 8.97 4.06
N LEU A 49 -19.31 9.26 5.30
CA LEU A 49 -18.36 8.44 6.06
C LEU A 49 -18.93 7.04 6.33
N ASP A 50 -20.20 6.95 6.73
CA ASP A 50 -20.87 5.68 7.00
C ASP A 50 -20.94 4.82 5.73
N ASP A 51 -21.33 5.40 4.59
CA ASP A 51 -21.33 4.72 3.30
C ASP A 51 -19.95 4.20 2.89
N GLN A 52 -18.93 5.05 2.99
CA GLN A 52 -17.59 4.67 2.60
C GLN A 52 -16.99 3.62 3.54
N SER A 53 -17.26 3.73 4.85
CA SER A 53 -16.78 2.75 5.84
C SER A 53 -17.37 1.36 5.60
N ARG A 54 -18.68 1.28 5.27
CA ARG A 54 -19.33 0.01 4.87
C ARG A 54 -18.69 -0.60 3.63
N ARG A 55 -18.44 0.20 2.58
CA ARG A 55 -17.80 -0.28 1.34
C ARG A 55 -16.40 -0.82 1.57
N LEU A 56 -15.65 -0.21 2.50
CA LEU A 56 -14.28 -0.59 2.82
C LEU A 56 -14.18 -1.66 3.92
N GLY A 57 -15.29 -2.05 4.56
CA GLY A 57 -15.29 -3.00 5.68
C GLY A 57 -14.55 -2.48 6.93
N GLN A 58 -14.49 -1.17 7.11
CA GLN A 58 -13.79 -0.52 8.22
C GLN A 58 -14.78 0.18 9.15
N SER A 59 -14.39 0.43 10.41
CA SER A 59 -15.20 1.27 11.29
C SER A 59 -15.17 2.73 10.83
N ARG A 60 -16.26 3.48 11.06
CA ARG A 60 -16.31 4.93 10.78
C ARG A 60 -15.14 5.67 11.41
N SER A 61 -14.83 5.37 12.68
CA SER A 61 -13.74 6.03 13.40
C SER A 61 -12.37 5.74 12.79
N GLN A 62 -12.12 4.51 12.34
CA GLN A 62 -10.88 4.15 11.66
C GLN A 62 -10.75 4.88 10.33
N LEU A 63 -11.81 4.91 9.52
CA LEU A 63 -11.81 5.65 8.25
C LEU A 63 -11.60 7.16 8.48
N ALA A 64 -12.29 7.75 9.46
CA ALA A 64 -12.14 9.16 9.78
C ALA A 64 -10.70 9.50 10.22
N LYS A 65 -10.08 8.65 11.05
CA LYS A 65 -8.67 8.79 11.44
C LYS A 65 -7.76 8.77 10.21
N THR A 66 -7.91 7.77 9.34
CA THR A 66 -7.11 7.64 8.12
C THR A 66 -7.25 8.87 7.23
N LEU A 67 -8.48 9.31 6.95
CA LEU A 67 -8.70 10.48 6.10
C LEU A 67 -8.15 11.78 6.69
N LEU A 68 -8.16 11.93 8.02
CA LEU A 68 -7.54 13.07 8.70
C LEU A 68 -6.00 13.03 8.60
N GLU A 69 -5.38 11.88 8.87
CA GLU A 69 -3.93 11.71 8.75
C GLU A 69 -3.46 11.97 7.31
N GLU A 70 -4.17 11.40 6.33
CA GLU A 70 -3.88 11.62 4.92
C GLU A 70 -4.10 13.06 4.49
N GLY A 71 -5.16 13.72 4.98
CA GLY A 71 -5.41 15.14 4.72
C GLY A 71 -4.26 16.02 5.17
N LEU A 72 -3.76 15.80 6.38
CA LEU A 72 -2.59 16.54 6.92
C LEU A 72 -1.31 16.25 6.12
N ARG A 73 -1.14 15.02 5.63
CA ARG A 73 0.01 14.64 4.79
C ARG A 73 -0.03 15.28 3.42
N MET A 74 -1.22 15.37 2.81
CA MET A 74 -1.39 16.06 1.52
C MET A 74 -1.18 17.57 1.65
N GLU A 75 -1.56 18.16 2.79
CA GLU A 75 -1.26 19.57 3.11
C GLU A 75 0.25 19.81 3.25
N ALA A 76 0.95 18.91 3.96
CA ALA A 76 2.40 19.00 4.16
C ALA A 76 3.21 18.73 2.88
N HIS A 77 2.69 17.89 1.97
CA HIS A 77 3.35 17.52 0.72
C HIS A 77 2.45 17.76 -0.49
N PRO A 78 2.35 19.01 -0.97
CA PRO A 78 1.58 19.33 -2.17
C PRO A 78 2.00 18.48 -3.37
N GLY A 79 1.01 17.88 -4.04
CA GLY A 79 1.22 16.96 -5.15
C GLY A 79 1.23 15.49 -4.75
N ILE A 80 1.10 15.16 -3.46
CA ILE A 80 0.82 13.80 -2.98
C ILE A 80 -0.70 13.57 -2.92
N VAL A 81 -1.13 12.36 -3.29
CA VAL A 81 -2.50 11.86 -3.17
C VAL A 81 -2.50 10.44 -2.61
N PHE A 82 -3.59 10.02 -1.98
CA PHE A 82 -3.75 8.65 -1.48
C PHE A 82 -4.74 7.86 -2.33
N ARG A 83 -4.31 6.69 -2.80
CA ARG A 83 -5.10 5.80 -3.66
C ARG A 83 -5.34 4.46 -2.99
N SER A 84 -6.52 3.88 -3.19
CA SER A 84 -6.80 2.51 -2.76
C SER A 84 -6.19 1.51 -3.75
N GLY A 85 -5.60 0.44 -3.23
CA GLY A 85 -5.13 -0.70 -4.01
C GLY A 85 -5.38 -2.03 -3.27
N PRO A 86 -5.16 -3.18 -3.93
CA PRO A 86 -5.42 -4.51 -3.35
C PRO A 86 -4.64 -4.78 -2.06
N ALA A 87 -3.41 -4.28 -1.99
CA ALA A 87 -2.54 -4.41 -0.82
C ALA A 87 -2.77 -3.31 0.24
N GLY A 88 -3.70 -2.38 0.00
CA GLY A 88 -4.02 -1.28 0.90
C GLY A 88 -4.00 0.09 0.24
N ARG A 89 -4.21 1.13 1.05
CA ARG A 89 -4.11 2.53 0.61
C ARG A 89 -2.65 2.96 0.56
N ARG A 90 -2.26 3.63 -0.52
CA ARG A 90 -0.87 3.98 -0.82
C ARG A 90 -0.73 5.42 -1.28
N PRO A 91 0.38 6.10 -0.91
CA PRO A 91 0.68 7.44 -1.41
C PRO A 91 1.19 7.39 -2.85
N GLY A 92 0.79 8.37 -3.64
CA GLY A 92 1.25 8.55 -5.00
C GLY A 92 1.29 10.01 -5.42
N LEU A 93 1.93 10.25 -6.55
CA LEU A 93 1.95 11.57 -7.17
C LEU A 93 0.61 11.86 -7.84
N ALA A 94 0.12 13.10 -7.68
CA ALA A 94 -1.05 13.59 -8.40
C ALA A 94 -0.81 13.47 -9.92
N GLY A 95 -1.65 12.68 -10.61
CA GLY A 95 -1.49 12.40 -12.04
C GLY A 95 -0.25 11.58 -12.39
N GLY A 96 0.36 10.88 -11.42
CA GLY A 96 1.59 10.11 -11.62
C GLY A 96 1.59 8.76 -10.87
N PRO A 97 2.74 8.06 -10.84
CA PRO A 97 2.91 6.76 -10.20
C PRO A 97 2.82 6.86 -8.67
N ASP A 98 2.85 5.72 -8.00
CA ASP A 98 2.97 5.67 -6.55
C ASP A 98 4.37 6.14 -6.10
N VAL A 99 4.47 6.64 -4.87
CA VAL A 99 5.76 7.13 -4.34
C VAL A 99 6.80 6.01 -4.28
N TRP A 100 6.39 4.80 -3.90
CA TRP A 100 7.30 3.66 -3.81
C TRP A 100 7.92 3.30 -5.18
N GLU A 101 7.21 3.50 -6.29
CA GLU A 101 7.72 3.24 -7.65
C GLU A 101 8.86 4.20 -7.97
N VAL A 102 8.68 5.49 -7.66
CA VAL A 102 9.69 6.52 -7.87
C VAL A 102 10.91 6.28 -6.98
N VAL A 103 10.68 5.98 -5.70
CA VAL A 103 11.76 5.72 -4.73
C VAL A 103 12.56 4.49 -5.12
N ARG A 104 11.92 3.41 -5.57
CA ARG A 104 12.59 2.21 -6.06
C ARG A 104 13.54 2.51 -7.22
N VAL A 105 13.12 3.32 -8.18
CA VAL A 105 14.00 3.75 -9.29
C VAL A 105 15.14 4.61 -8.76
N PHE A 106 14.84 5.59 -7.90
CA PHE A 106 15.84 6.49 -7.33
C PHE A 106 16.90 5.76 -6.50
N THR A 107 16.54 4.74 -5.74
CA THR A 107 17.49 3.96 -4.93
C THR A 107 18.25 2.90 -5.73
N GLY A 108 17.73 2.50 -6.89
CA GLY A 108 18.35 1.52 -7.79
C GLY A 108 19.41 2.08 -8.74
N ILE A 109 19.54 3.40 -8.88
CA ILE A 109 20.52 4.04 -9.77
C ILE A 109 21.84 4.34 -9.05
N ASP A 110 22.96 4.16 -9.77
CA ASP A 110 24.29 4.54 -9.31
C ASP A 110 24.60 6.01 -9.61
N ALA A 111 23.79 6.90 -9.01
CA ALA A 111 23.97 8.35 -9.08
C ALA A 111 23.59 8.98 -7.73
N ARG A 112 24.05 10.20 -7.46
CA ARG A 112 23.78 10.92 -6.20
C ARG A 112 23.38 12.37 -6.46
N GLY A 113 22.69 12.96 -5.48
CA GLY A 113 22.26 14.36 -5.52
C GLY A 113 21.40 14.68 -6.74
N GLU A 114 21.67 15.82 -7.38
CA GLU A 114 20.92 16.29 -8.55
C GLU A 114 21.04 15.36 -9.77
N ALA A 115 22.19 14.67 -9.93
CA ALA A 115 22.35 13.69 -11.00
C ALA A 115 21.36 12.52 -10.85
N ALA A 116 21.12 12.07 -9.60
CA ALA A 116 20.13 11.03 -9.31
C ALA A 116 18.71 11.49 -9.63
N ILE A 117 18.37 12.74 -9.32
CA ILE A 117 17.06 13.33 -9.64
C ILE A 117 16.86 13.40 -11.14
N ALA A 118 17.85 13.89 -11.88
CA ALA A 118 17.79 14.01 -13.34
C ALA A 118 17.67 12.63 -14.01
N GLN A 119 18.44 11.63 -13.55
CA GLN A 119 18.38 10.29 -14.10
C GLN A 119 17.06 9.58 -13.75
N THR A 120 16.55 9.73 -12.53
CA THR A 120 15.23 9.21 -12.14
C THR A 120 14.11 9.82 -12.98
N SER A 121 14.18 11.13 -13.22
CA SER A 121 13.25 11.85 -14.09
C SER A 121 13.25 11.26 -15.51
N GLN A 122 14.43 10.99 -16.08
CA GLN A 122 14.55 10.37 -17.41
C GLN A 122 13.97 8.94 -17.44
N LEU A 123 14.28 8.11 -16.44
CA LEU A 123 13.84 6.70 -16.39
C LEU A 123 12.34 6.56 -16.16
N THR A 124 11.73 7.47 -15.41
CA THR A 124 10.31 7.42 -15.06
C THR A 124 9.41 8.25 -15.98
N GLY A 125 10.00 9.11 -16.82
CA GLY A 125 9.28 10.11 -17.61
C GLY A 125 8.65 11.23 -16.77
N LEU A 126 9.01 11.34 -15.48
CA LEU A 126 8.51 12.38 -14.59
C LEU A 126 9.29 13.66 -14.75
N ARG A 127 8.67 14.81 -14.44
CA ARG A 127 9.40 16.07 -14.25
C ARG A 127 10.27 15.98 -13.00
N GLN A 128 11.41 16.65 -12.98
CA GLN A 128 12.30 16.64 -11.80
C GLN A 128 11.59 17.16 -10.53
N GLU A 129 10.66 18.10 -10.66
CA GLU A 129 9.85 18.61 -9.56
C GLU A 129 8.98 17.50 -8.96
N GLN A 130 8.41 16.63 -9.79
CA GLN A 130 7.60 15.49 -9.32
C GLN A 130 8.47 14.46 -8.59
N VAL A 131 9.70 14.23 -9.08
CA VAL A 131 10.69 13.39 -8.37
C VAL A 131 11.00 14.00 -7.01
N ARG A 132 11.26 15.32 -6.93
CA ARG A 132 11.51 16.01 -5.66
C ARG A 132 10.34 15.92 -4.68
N VAL A 133 9.09 16.01 -5.16
CA VAL A 133 7.90 15.81 -4.31
C VAL A 133 7.86 14.40 -3.72
N ALA A 134 8.10 13.36 -4.53
CA ALA A 134 8.16 11.99 -4.04
C ALA A 134 9.28 11.78 -3.00
N LEU A 135 10.46 12.36 -3.25
CA LEU A 135 11.60 12.27 -2.33
C LEU A 135 11.39 13.06 -1.04
N SER A 136 10.71 14.21 -1.10
CA SER A 136 10.32 14.98 0.08
C SER A 136 9.37 14.17 0.97
N TYR A 137 8.36 13.55 0.39
CA TYR A 137 7.46 12.66 1.14
C TYR A 137 8.21 11.45 1.71
N TYR A 138 9.12 10.86 0.93
CA TYR A 138 9.93 9.73 1.38
C TYR A 138 10.88 10.09 2.54
N ALA A 139 11.35 11.34 2.61
CA ALA A 139 12.18 11.79 3.72
C ALA A 139 11.44 11.73 5.06
N ASP A 140 10.16 12.10 5.08
CA ASP A 140 9.33 12.13 6.28
C ASP A 140 8.67 10.78 6.60
N TYR A 141 8.49 9.92 5.59
CA TYR A 141 7.76 8.65 5.70
C TYR A 141 8.54 7.44 5.17
N ARG A 142 9.85 7.40 5.43
CA ARG A 142 10.76 6.36 4.93
C ARG A 142 10.29 4.93 5.22
N GLU A 143 9.96 4.65 6.48
CA GLU A 143 9.56 3.31 6.92
C GLU A 143 8.32 2.78 6.18
N GLU A 144 7.35 3.65 5.92
CA GLU A 144 6.12 3.30 5.18
C GLU A 144 6.47 2.91 3.73
N ILE A 145 7.29 3.71 3.06
CA ILE A 145 7.64 3.47 1.66
C ILE A 145 8.56 2.26 1.51
N ASP A 146 9.54 2.10 2.40
CA ASP A 146 10.40 0.92 2.42
C ASP A 146 9.59 -0.36 2.65
N HIS A 147 8.57 -0.31 3.52
CA HIS A 147 7.65 -1.41 3.72
C HIS A 147 6.87 -1.76 2.44
N TRP A 148 6.39 -0.75 1.70
CA TRP A 148 5.73 -0.97 0.41
C TRP A 148 6.64 -1.65 -0.61
N ILE A 149 7.90 -1.19 -0.70
CA ILE A 149 8.89 -1.80 -1.60
C ILE A 149 9.10 -3.27 -1.24
N GLN A 150 9.33 -3.57 0.05
CA GLN A 150 9.53 -4.94 0.56
C GLN A 150 8.32 -5.84 0.34
N LEU A 151 7.11 -5.32 0.58
CA LEU A 151 5.86 -6.08 0.39
C LEU A 151 5.74 -6.54 -1.06
N ILE A 152 5.92 -5.61 -2.00
CA ILE A 152 5.79 -5.87 -3.44
C ILE A 152 6.89 -6.81 -3.95
N ASP A 153 8.13 -6.65 -3.47
CA ASP A 153 9.24 -7.54 -3.86
C ASP A 153 9.00 -8.99 -3.36
N GLY A 154 8.42 -9.12 -2.16
CA GLY A 154 7.99 -10.41 -1.62
C GLY A 154 6.86 -11.05 -2.42
N GLU A 155 5.89 -10.25 -2.90
CA GLU A 155 4.81 -10.73 -3.77
C GLU A 155 5.33 -11.18 -5.14
N ALA A 156 6.21 -10.38 -5.76
CA ALA A 156 6.83 -10.73 -7.04
C ALA A 156 7.60 -12.06 -6.96
N SER A 157 8.39 -12.24 -5.91
CA SER A 157 9.17 -13.48 -5.68
C SER A 157 8.26 -14.71 -5.52
N ARG A 158 7.11 -14.57 -4.83
CA ARG A 158 6.15 -15.67 -4.66
C ARG A 158 5.42 -15.99 -5.96
N ALA A 159 5.07 -14.98 -6.75
CA ALA A 159 4.44 -15.15 -8.05
C ALA A 159 5.38 -15.90 -9.00
N GLU A 160 6.66 -15.49 -9.05
CA GLU A 160 7.69 -16.17 -9.85
C GLU A 160 7.86 -17.63 -9.43
N ALA A 161 7.98 -17.91 -8.13
CA ALA A 161 8.09 -19.29 -7.63
C ALA A 161 6.85 -20.13 -7.94
N SER A 162 5.65 -19.52 -7.96
CA SER A 162 4.42 -20.22 -8.36
C SER A 162 4.37 -20.50 -9.86
N TRP A 163 4.83 -19.57 -10.68
CA TRP A 163 4.91 -19.72 -12.12
C TRP A 163 5.93 -20.79 -12.50
N GLN A 164 7.10 -20.82 -11.86
CA GLN A 164 8.11 -21.87 -12.06
C GLN A 164 7.53 -23.26 -11.73
N ARG A 165 6.87 -23.42 -10.56
CA ARG A 165 6.20 -24.68 -10.21
C ARG A 165 5.11 -25.09 -11.22
N GLN A 166 4.41 -24.12 -11.81
CA GLN A 166 3.42 -24.39 -12.85
C GLN A 166 4.07 -24.84 -14.16
N GLN A 167 5.17 -24.21 -14.58
CA GLN A 167 5.95 -24.62 -15.76
C GLN A 167 6.52 -26.03 -15.58
N ASP A 168 7.09 -26.33 -14.41
CA ASP A 168 7.60 -27.67 -14.07
C ASP A 168 6.51 -28.75 -14.19
N ILE A 169 5.27 -28.44 -13.81
CA ILE A 169 4.11 -29.35 -13.94
C ILE A 169 3.65 -29.44 -15.40
N LEU A 170 3.71 -28.35 -16.16
CA LEU A 170 3.30 -28.28 -17.57
C LEU A 170 4.35 -28.86 -18.53
N GLY A 171 5.54 -29.22 -18.04
CA GLY A 171 6.54 -29.98 -18.79
C GLY A 171 7.20 -29.20 -19.92
N GLN A 172 7.56 -27.93 -19.69
CA GLN A 172 8.43 -27.15 -20.58
C GLN A 172 9.69 -26.69 -19.86
#